data_AF-A0A1G1D263-F1
#
_entry.id   AF-A0A1G1D263-F1
#
_cell.length_a   1.000
_cell.length_b   1.000
_cell.length_c   1.000
_cell.angle_alpha   90.00
_cell.angle_beta   90.00
_cell.angle_gamma   90.00
#
_symmetry.space_group_name_H-M   'P 1'
#
loop_
_entity.id
_entity.type
_entity.pdbx_description
1 polymer ?
#
loop_
_entity_poly.entity_id
_entity_poly.type
_entity_poly.pdbx_seq_one_letter_code
_entity_poly.pdbx_strand_id
1 'polypeptide(L)'
;MLCTFLSLTFLYLLIVYSIRWFEYSNSNEYKEKYTDKTIFSDFQKEGYKALVGFILEYVYVIAHLILLAADYIISLFQSITPKSSSYQDTHNPIILIHGYMMRGLVMYPIKRRLNKDGYKNVYLFTYSPPWLNIDDFSRQLRDKIEFVKKERGVEKVDLICHSMGGLVALNYINNLDGVKNVNRLIALGTPFGGSKLWSFSIGKCGKEMKPWSEFLKKLSVPPAGIKTTVIYTTFDEMVIPYEFSKLEGANNIRMNYIGHVGLLFDSKVYENVRESLELN
;
A
#
# COMPACT_ATOMS: atom_id res chain seq x y z
N MET A 1 -26.29 15.25 -3.29
CA MET A 1 -25.05 14.97 -2.54
C MET A 1 -24.44 13.63 -2.94
N LEU A 2 -25.14 12.49 -2.80
CA LEU A 2 -24.61 11.17 -3.18
C LEU A 2 -24.25 11.06 -4.67
N CYS A 3 -25.15 11.43 -5.59
CA CYS A 3 -24.86 11.37 -7.02
C CYS A 3 -23.64 12.22 -7.39
N THR A 4 -23.51 13.41 -6.81
CA THR A 4 -22.33 14.29 -7.01
C THR A 4 -21.04 13.62 -6.54
N PHE A 5 -21.04 13.03 -5.35
CA PHE A 5 -19.89 12.29 -4.82
C PHE A 5 -19.49 11.14 -5.76
N LEU A 6 -20.46 10.30 -6.15
CA LEU A 6 -20.23 9.17 -7.06
C LEU A 6 -19.66 9.64 -8.41
N SER A 7 -20.24 10.68 -9.01
CA SER A 7 -19.76 11.24 -10.28
C SER A 7 -18.36 11.83 -10.18
N LEU A 8 -18.03 12.52 -9.09
CA LEU A 8 -16.69 13.08 -8.88
C LEU A 8 -15.64 11.99 -8.67
N THR A 9 -15.95 10.94 -7.90
CA THR A 9 -15.05 9.78 -7.74
C THR A 9 -14.84 9.06 -9.08
N PHE A 10 -15.89 8.94 -9.89
CA PHE A 10 -15.78 8.33 -11.21
C PHE A 10 -14.91 9.16 -12.16
N LEU A 11 -15.14 10.49 -12.19
CA LEU A 11 -14.34 11.41 -12.97
C LEU A 11 -12.86 11.41 -12.54
N TYR A 12 -12.60 11.38 -11.23
CA TYR A 12 -11.25 11.22 -10.69
C TYR A 12 -10.58 9.97 -11.24
N LEU A 13 -11.25 8.81 -11.17
CA LEU A 13 -10.70 7.56 -11.71
C LEU A 13 -10.46 7.63 -13.20
N LEU A 14 -11.40 8.18 -13.98
CA LEU A 14 -11.19 8.39 -15.41
C LEU A 14 -9.93 9.21 -15.69
N ILE A 15 -9.68 10.27 -14.92
CA ILE A 15 -8.49 11.11 -15.09
C ILE A 15 -7.21 10.32 -14.79
N VAL A 16 -7.10 9.66 -13.63
CA VAL A 16 -5.87 8.93 -13.27
C VAL A 16 -5.61 7.73 -14.19
N TYR A 17 -6.65 7.01 -14.60
CA TYR A 17 -6.51 5.93 -15.59
C TYR A 17 -6.17 6.45 -16.99
N SER A 18 -6.60 7.66 -17.36
CA SER A 18 -6.19 8.29 -18.62
C SER A 18 -4.70 8.64 -18.60
N ILE A 19 -4.20 9.18 -17.48
CA ILE A 19 -2.77 9.46 -17.29
C ILE A 19 -1.97 8.15 -17.32
N ARG A 20 -2.41 7.12 -16.59
CA ARG A 20 -1.80 5.77 -16.62
C ARG A 20 -1.76 5.23 -18.04
N TRP A 21 -2.85 5.32 -18.78
CA TRP A 21 -2.93 4.82 -20.15
C TRP A 21 -1.98 5.59 -21.09
N PHE A 22 -1.94 6.92 -20.98
CA PHE A 22 -0.99 7.74 -21.72
C PHE A 22 0.46 7.31 -21.45
N GLU A 23 0.81 7.08 -20.18
CA GLU A 23 2.16 6.64 -19.80
C GLU A 23 2.47 5.21 -20.29
N TYR A 24 1.55 4.27 -20.10
CA TYR A 24 1.72 2.89 -20.54
C TYR A 24 1.83 2.77 -22.07
N SER A 25 0.97 3.47 -22.82
CA SER A 25 1.00 3.44 -24.30
C SER A 25 2.28 4.04 -24.90
N ASN A 26 3.01 4.87 -24.15
CA ASN A 26 4.31 5.40 -24.54
C ASN A 26 5.50 4.56 -24.06
N SER A 27 5.27 3.52 -23.24
CA SER A 27 6.31 2.64 -22.69
C SER A 27 6.93 1.71 -23.73
N ASN A 28 8.15 1.25 -23.47
CA ASN A 28 8.81 0.23 -24.31
C ASN A 28 8.04 -1.10 -24.28
N GLU A 29 7.50 -1.50 -23.12
CA GLU A 29 6.67 -2.72 -23.00
C GLU A 29 5.49 -2.68 -23.98
N TYR A 30 4.79 -1.54 -24.07
CA TYR A 30 3.68 -1.40 -25.01
C TYR A 30 4.15 -1.47 -26.47
N LYS A 31 5.23 -0.76 -26.81
CA LYS A 31 5.78 -0.74 -28.17
C LYS A 31 6.27 -2.12 -28.62
N GLU A 32 6.89 -2.90 -27.73
CA GLU A 32 7.35 -4.26 -28.01
C GLU A 32 6.18 -5.23 -28.16
N LYS A 33 5.14 -5.09 -27.33
CA LYS A 33 3.99 -6.00 -27.32
C LYS A 33 2.98 -5.74 -28.45
N TYR A 34 2.86 -4.49 -28.89
CA TYR A 34 1.82 -4.05 -29.83
C TYR A 34 2.38 -3.36 -31.08
N THR A 35 3.62 -3.70 -31.46
CA THR A 35 4.42 -3.21 -32.61
C THR A 35 3.63 -2.61 -33.79
N ASP A 36 2.52 -3.23 -34.24
CA ASP A 36 1.63 -2.72 -35.32
C ASP A 36 0.11 -2.80 -35.00
N LYS A 37 -0.28 -2.93 -33.73
CA LYS A 37 -1.68 -3.15 -33.31
C LYS A 37 -2.22 -1.98 -32.48
N THR A 38 -3.39 -1.46 -32.86
CA THR A 38 -4.08 -0.43 -32.06
C THR A 38 -4.72 -1.05 -30.81
N ILE A 39 -4.99 -0.27 -29.76
CA ILE A 39 -5.68 -0.76 -28.53
C ILE A 39 -7.01 -1.47 -28.86
N PHE A 40 -7.67 -1.06 -29.94
CA PHE A 40 -8.95 -1.61 -30.38
C PHE A 40 -8.84 -2.99 -31.01
N SER A 41 -7.66 -3.40 -31.50
CA SER A 41 -7.50 -4.73 -32.11
C SER A 41 -7.51 -5.88 -31.09
N ASP A 42 -7.23 -5.60 -29.80
CA ASP A 42 -7.19 -6.61 -28.73
C ASP A 42 -8.30 -6.44 -27.66
N PHE A 43 -9.21 -5.47 -27.85
CA PHE A 43 -10.30 -5.22 -26.89
C PHE A 43 -11.19 -6.47 -26.67
N GLN A 44 -11.37 -7.28 -27.71
CA GLN A 44 -12.17 -8.51 -27.66
C GLN A 44 -11.52 -9.67 -26.88
N LYS A 45 -10.19 -9.73 -26.72
CA LYS A 45 -9.53 -10.86 -26.02
C LYS A 45 -9.32 -10.60 -24.53
N GLU A 46 -8.85 -9.41 -24.17
CA GLU A 46 -8.48 -9.07 -22.79
C GLU A 46 -9.05 -7.72 -22.32
N GLY A 47 -9.67 -6.94 -23.22
CA GLY A 47 -10.20 -5.60 -22.91
C GLY A 47 -11.32 -5.60 -21.87
N TYR A 48 -12.16 -6.65 -21.85
CA TYR A 48 -13.20 -6.78 -20.83
C TYR A 48 -12.62 -6.94 -19.40
N LYS A 49 -11.43 -7.53 -19.24
CA LYS A 49 -10.79 -7.66 -17.92
C LYS A 49 -10.34 -6.32 -17.37
N ALA A 50 -9.83 -5.43 -18.24
CA ALA A 50 -9.51 -4.06 -17.87
C ALA A 50 -10.78 -3.27 -17.49
N LEU A 51 -11.89 -3.46 -18.21
CA LEU A 51 -13.18 -2.86 -17.86
C LEU A 51 -13.69 -3.35 -16.50
N VAL A 52 -13.65 -4.66 -16.26
CA VAL A 52 -14.03 -5.24 -14.95
C VAL A 52 -13.12 -4.71 -13.85
N GLY A 53 -11.81 -4.69 -14.08
CA GLY A 53 -10.83 -4.12 -13.14
C GLY A 53 -11.13 -2.67 -12.79
N PHE A 54 -11.44 -1.84 -13.79
CA PHE A 54 -11.83 -0.44 -13.58
C PHE A 54 -13.14 -0.30 -12.76
N ILE A 55 -14.17 -1.11 -13.08
CA ILE A 55 -15.43 -1.09 -12.33
C ILE A 55 -15.21 -1.52 -10.88
N LEU A 56 -14.43 -2.57 -10.65
CA LEU A 56 -14.09 -3.03 -9.30
C LEU A 56 -13.29 -1.96 -8.55
N GLU A 57 -12.31 -1.34 -9.19
CA GLU A 57 -11.53 -0.27 -8.58
C GLU A 57 -12.42 0.91 -8.17
N TYR A 58 -13.39 1.29 -9.00
CA TYR A 58 -14.37 2.31 -8.65
C TYR A 58 -15.16 1.97 -7.38
N VAL A 59 -15.63 0.73 -7.26
CA VAL A 59 -16.31 0.25 -6.05
C VAL A 59 -15.36 0.25 -4.85
N TYR A 60 -14.12 -0.18 -5.03
CA TYR A 60 -13.13 -0.23 -3.95
C TYR A 60 -12.69 1.15 -3.47
N VAL A 61 -12.52 2.12 -4.36
CA VAL A 61 -12.24 3.52 -4.01
C VAL A 61 -13.39 4.12 -3.19
N ILE A 62 -14.65 3.87 -3.57
CA ILE A 62 -15.80 4.31 -2.76
C ILE A 62 -15.75 3.69 -1.36
N ALA A 63 -15.54 2.37 -1.27
CA ALA A 63 -15.42 1.69 0.03
C ALA A 63 -14.25 2.24 0.86
N HIS A 64 -13.12 2.53 0.23
CA HIS A 64 -11.93 3.09 0.86
C HIS A 64 -12.17 4.50 1.40
N LEU A 65 -12.87 5.36 0.66
CA LEU A 65 -13.27 6.70 1.10
C LEU A 65 -14.27 6.65 2.26
N ILE A 66 -15.20 5.68 2.26
CA ILE A 66 -16.11 5.45 3.40
C ILE A 66 -15.33 5.04 4.65
N LEU A 67 -14.36 4.13 4.53
CA LEU A 67 -13.49 3.74 5.65
C LEU A 67 -12.66 4.91 6.17
N LEU A 68 -12.14 5.75 5.28
CA LEU A 68 -11.41 6.96 5.65
C LEU A 68 -12.29 7.94 6.45
N ALA A 69 -13.50 8.21 5.96
CA ALA A 69 -14.45 9.08 6.64
C ALA A 69 -14.87 8.50 8.00
N ALA A 70 -15.11 7.20 8.07
CA ALA A 70 -15.43 6.51 9.32
C ALA A 70 -14.29 6.59 10.33
N ASP A 71 -13.03 6.38 9.92
CA ASP A 71 -11.85 6.53 10.80
C ASP A 71 -11.77 7.95 11.34
N TYR A 72 -11.92 8.95 10.47
CA TYR A 72 -11.89 10.35 10.87
C TYR A 72 -12.97 10.64 11.93
N ILE A 73 -14.22 10.24 11.70
CA ILE A 73 -15.32 10.41 12.67
C ILE A 73 -15.00 9.70 13.98
N ILE A 74 -14.57 8.43 13.94
CA ILE A 74 -14.20 7.66 15.13
C ILE A 74 -13.10 8.38 15.92
N SER A 75 -12.10 8.96 15.24
CA SER A 75 -11.00 9.66 15.89
C SER A 75 -11.41 10.93 16.63
N LEU A 76 -12.56 11.53 16.30
CA LEU A 76 -13.12 12.67 17.05
C LEU A 76 -13.71 12.26 18.40
N PHE A 77 -14.07 10.98 18.56
CA PHE A 77 -14.75 10.45 19.75
C PHE A 77 -13.94 9.41 20.51
N GLN A 78 -12.76 9.02 20.02
CA GLN A 78 -11.88 8.09 20.73
C GLN A 78 -11.33 8.75 22.00
N SER A 79 -11.72 8.23 23.17
CA SER A 79 -11.01 8.50 24.41
C SER A 79 -9.67 7.75 24.42
N ILE A 80 -8.66 8.32 25.09
CA ILE A 80 -7.30 7.78 25.22
C ILE A 80 -7.27 6.58 26.18
N THR A 81 -8.21 5.64 26.05
CA THR A 81 -8.26 4.43 26.87
C THR A 81 -7.74 3.25 26.05
N PRO A 82 -6.53 2.75 26.33
CA PRO A 82 -6.03 1.56 25.67
C PRO A 82 -6.87 0.36 26.08
N LYS A 83 -7.51 -0.30 25.10
CA LYS A 83 -8.13 -1.61 25.30
C LYS A 83 -7.03 -2.67 25.25
N SER A 84 -6.65 -3.17 26.42
CA SER A 84 -5.83 -4.37 26.57
C SER A 84 -6.66 -5.60 26.18
N SER A 85 -6.08 -6.48 25.37
CA SER A 85 -6.60 -7.85 25.19
C SER A 85 -5.47 -8.84 25.41
N SER A 86 -5.60 -9.67 26.44
CA SER A 86 -4.60 -10.64 26.90
C SER A 86 -4.68 -11.97 26.14
N TYR A 87 -4.61 -11.93 24.81
CA TYR A 87 -4.54 -13.18 24.02
C TYR A 87 -3.07 -13.56 23.76
N GLN A 88 -2.70 -14.77 24.17
CA GLN A 88 -1.50 -15.44 23.68
C GLN A 88 -1.78 -15.88 22.24
N ASP A 89 -1.21 -15.15 21.29
CA ASP A 89 -1.15 -15.53 19.88
C ASP A 89 0.24 -16.13 19.65
N THR A 90 0.33 -17.19 18.85
CA THR A 90 1.61 -17.82 18.49
C THR A 90 2.32 -17.09 17.35
N HIS A 91 1.62 -16.17 16.66
CA HIS A 91 2.17 -15.37 15.58
C HIS A 91 2.77 -14.06 16.09
N ASN A 92 3.80 -13.56 15.38
CA ASN A 92 4.29 -12.21 15.59
C ASN A 92 3.13 -11.20 15.41
N PRO A 93 3.07 -10.13 16.22
CA PRO A 93 2.14 -9.05 15.99
C PRO A 93 2.33 -8.44 14.59
N ILE A 94 1.21 -8.18 13.92
CA ILE A 94 1.18 -7.59 12.59
C ILE A 94 0.77 -6.13 12.71
N ILE A 95 1.55 -5.22 12.11
CA ILE A 95 1.20 -3.80 12.02
C ILE A 95 0.84 -3.47 10.57
N LEU A 96 -0.40 -3.03 10.36
CA LEU A 96 -0.89 -2.58 9.06
C LEU A 96 -0.66 -1.08 8.91
N ILE A 97 0.02 -0.69 7.83
CA ILE A 97 0.48 0.67 7.57
C ILE A 97 -0.18 1.19 6.30
N HIS A 98 -0.98 2.26 6.44
CA HIS A 98 -1.70 2.86 5.31
C HIS A 98 -0.79 3.70 4.41
N GLY A 99 -1.37 4.21 3.31
CA GLY A 99 -0.69 5.04 2.32
C GLY A 99 -0.75 6.55 2.57
N TYR A 100 -0.39 7.30 1.53
CA TYR A 100 -0.38 8.77 1.50
C TYR A 100 -1.78 9.36 1.72
N MET A 101 -1.89 10.35 2.63
CA MET A 101 -3.15 11.04 3.00
C MET A 101 -4.30 10.13 3.46
N MET A 102 -4.00 8.90 3.90
CA MET A 102 -4.97 7.94 4.42
C MET A 102 -4.90 7.84 5.95
N ARG A 103 -5.67 6.90 6.51
CA ARG A 103 -5.72 6.56 7.95
C ARG A 103 -5.81 5.04 8.13
N GLY A 104 -5.53 4.54 9.33
CA GLY A 104 -5.37 3.11 9.62
C GLY A 104 -6.57 2.24 9.24
N LEU A 105 -7.81 2.71 9.39
CA LEU A 105 -9.01 1.90 9.11
C LEU A 105 -9.14 1.50 7.64
N VAL A 106 -8.47 2.19 6.71
CA VAL A 106 -8.50 1.78 5.30
C VAL A 106 -7.85 0.40 5.07
N MET A 107 -6.98 -0.03 5.99
CA MET A 107 -6.36 -1.36 6.00
C MET A 107 -7.26 -2.45 6.60
N TYR A 108 -8.46 -2.10 7.07
CA TYR A 108 -9.40 -3.04 7.70
C TYR A 108 -9.77 -4.26 6.83
N PRO A 109 -9.91 -4.18 5.49
CA PRO A 109 -10.15 -5.36 4.67
C PRO A 109 -9.11 -6.47 4.86
N ILE A 110 -7.82 -6.12 4.91
CA ILE A 110 -6.72 -7.05 5.19
C ILE A 110 -6.81 -7.55 6.63
N LYS A 111 -6.98 -6.65 7.61
CA LYS A 111 -7.16 -7.04 9.03
C LYS A 111 -8.29 -8.04 9.23
N ARG A 112 -9.42 -7.82 8.59
CA ARG A 112 -10.60 -8.68 8.69
C ARG A 112 -10.30 -10.09 8.19
N ARG A 113 -9.55 -10.22 7.09
CA ARG A 113 -9.17 -11.54 6.55
C ARG A 113 -8.13 -12.22 7.44
N LEU A 114 -7.10 -11.49 7.88
CA LEU A 114 -6.11 -12.02 8.84
C LEU A 114 -6.79 -12.55 10.12
N ASN A 115 -7.75 -11.79 10.68
CA ASN A 115 -8.50 -12.20 11.86
C ASN A 115 -9.29 -13.50 11.65
N LYS A 116 -9.84 -13.71 10.44
CA LYS A 116 -10.54 -14.95 10.07
C LYS A 116 -9.58 -16.13 9.98
N ASP A 117 -8.36 -15.89 9.52
CA ASP A 117 -7.31 -16.91 9.38
C ASP A 117 -6.53 -17.15 10.67
N GLY A 118 -6.96 -16.56 11.79
CA GLY A 118 -6.44 -16.87 13.12
C GLY A 118 -5.46 -15.83 13.68
N TYR A 119 -4.95 -14.90 12.88
CA TYR A 119 -4.08 -13.82 13.37
C TYR A 119 -4.89 -12.86 14.26
N LYS A 120 -4.64 -12.85 15.58
CA LYS A 120 -5.39 -12.02 16.54
C LYS A 120 -4.66 -10.73 16.89
N ASN A 121 -3.34 -10.70 16.75
CA ASN A 121 -2.51 -9.54 17.08
C ASN A 121 -2.28 -8.59 15.89
N VAL A 122 -3.36 -8.14 15.26
CA VAL A 122 -3.31 -7.25 14.07
C VAL A 122 -3.66 -5.81 14.44
N TYR A 123 -2.70 -4.91 14.29
CA TYR A 123 -2.80 -3.49 14.64
C TYR A 123 -3.00 -2.62 13.40
N LEU A 124 -3.91 -1.65 13.50
CA LEU A 124 -4.02 -0.58 12.51
C LEU A 124 -3.18 0.59 13.01
N PHE A 125 -2.26 1.08 12.19
CA PHE A 125 -1.41 2.22 12.53
C PHE A 125 -1.80 3.44 11.69
N THR A 126 -1.93 4.59 12.35
CA THR A 126 -2.14 5.90 11.71
C THR A 126 -1.00 6.83 12.13
N TYR A 127 -0.28 7.38 11.15
CA TYR A 127 0.70 8.46 11.39
C TYR A 127 0.09 9.82 11.06
N SER A 128 0.48 10.85 11.80
CA SER A 128 -0.13 12.18 11.75
C SER A 128 0.87 13.27 12.20
N PRO A 129 0.79 14.52 11.69
CA PRO A 129 -0.10 15.00 10.62
C PRO A 129 0.26 14.44 9.23
N PRO A 130 -0.71 14.30 8.31
CA PRO A 130 -0.53 13.54 7.06
C PRO A 130 0.38 14.22 6.01
N TRP A 131 0.86 15.45 6.27
CA TRP A 131 1.73 16.22 5.37
C TRP A 131 3.20 16.29 5.80
N LEU A 132 3.59 15.58 6.87
CA LEU A 132 5.00 15.48 7.28
C LEU A 132 5.85 14.74 6.23
N ASN A 133 7.15 14.65 6.46
CA ASN A 133 8.04 13.83 5.64
C ASN A 133 8.03 12.36 6.08
N ILE A 134 8.57 11.48 5.26
CA ILE A 134 8.60 10.04 5.49
C ILE A 134 9.48 9.70 6.71
N ASP A 135 10.54 10.47 6.99
CA ASP A 135 11.37 10.30 8.19
C ASP A 135 10.57 10.48 9.49
N ASP A 136 9.72 11.50 9.56
CA ASP A 136 8.87 11.74 10.71
C ASP A 136 7.83 10.61 10.89
N PHE A 137 7.26 10.12 9.80
CA PHE A 137 6.38 8.94 9.84
C PHE A 137 7.12 7.67 10.29
N SER A 138 8.38 7.52 9.90
CA SER A 138 9.22 6.38 10.28
C SER A 138 9.54 6.41 11.78
N ARG A 139 9.74 7.60 12.36
CA ARG A 139 9.87 7.78 13.81
C ARG A 139 8.58 7.44 14.56
N GLN A 140 7.42 7.83 14.05
CA GLN A 140 6.13 7.42 14.63
C GLN A 140 5.92 5.89 14.53
N LEU A 141 6.34 5.28 13.42
CA LEU A 141 6.29 3.83 13.26
C LEU A 141 7.19 3.13 14.28
N ARG A 142 8.42 3.62 14.51
CA ARG A 142 9.30 3.11 15.58
C ARG A 142 8.56 3.09 16.92
N ASP A 143 7.96 4.21 17.31
CA ASP A 143 7.30 4.32 18.60
C ASP A 143 6.11 3.35 18.71
N LYS A 144 5.38 3.14 17.61
CA LYS A 144 4.31 2.14 17.53
C LYS A 144 4.85 0.71 17.66
N ILE A 145 5.96 0.38 17.02
CA ILE A 145 6.60 -0.94 17.10
C ILE A 145 7.06 -1.23 18.53
N GLU A 146 7.76 -0.29 19.17
CA GLU A 146 8.23 -0.45 20.55
C GLU A 146 7.06 -0.63 21.52
N PHE A 147 5.96 0.12 21.33
CA PHE A 147 4.74 -0.08 22.10
C PHE A 147 4.19 -1.50 21.95
N VAL A 148 4.04 -2.00 20.71
CA VAL A 148 3.47 -3.34 20.45
C VAL A 148 4.38 -4.44 20.97
N LYS A 149 5.70 -4.32 20.78
CA LYS A 149 6.69 -5.26 21.32
C LYS A 149 6.60 -5.37 22.83
N LYS A 150 6.56 -4.22 23.52
CA LYS A 150 6.43 -4.16 24.99
C LYS A 150 5.10 -4.70 25.48
N GLU A 151 4.00 -4.37 24.81
CA GLU A 151 2.64 -4.85 25.15
C GLU A 151 2.54 -6.37 25.04
N ARG A 152 3.21 -6.98 24.06
CA ARG A 152 3.10 -8.40 23.75
C ARG A 152 4.26 -9.26 24.23
N GLY A 153 5.33 -8.65 24.74
CA GLY A 153 6.53 -9.37 25.18
C GLY A 153 7.23 -10.10 24.04
N VAL A 154 7.28 -9.49 22.85
CA VAL A 154 7.90 -10.07 21.65
C VAL A 154 9.09 -9.25 21.17
N GLU A 155 10.03 -9.92 20.50
CA GLU A 155 11.23 -9.26 19.96
C GLU A 155 11.02 -8.63 18.58
N LYS A 156 10.09 -9.15 17.77
CA LYS A 156 9.88 -8.69 16.41
C LYS A 156 8.40 -8.58 16.05
N VAL A 157 8.11 -7.75 15.06
CA VAL A 157 6.80 -7.61 14.43
C VAL A 157 6.89 -7.90 12.93
N ASP A 158 5.74 -8.18 12.33
CA ASP A 158 5.58 -8.22 10.87
C ASP A 158 4.87 -6.95 10.39
N LEU A 159 5.32 -6.38 9.27
CA LEU A 159 4.74 -5.16 8.69
C LEU A 159 4.03 -5.48 7.38
N ILE A 160 2.78 -5.04 7.25
CA ILE A 160 2.04 -5.09 5.99
C ILE A 160 1.64 -3.67 5.61
N CYS A 161 2.11 -3.23 4.46
CA CYS A 161 2.09 -1.84 4.07
C CYS A 161 1.30 -1.67 2.77
N HIS A 162 0.59 -0.55 2.65
CA HIS A 162 -0.01 -0.12 1.40
C HIS A 162 0.61 1.19 0.92
N SER A 163 0.90 1.27 -0.37
CA SER A 163 1.35 2.49 -1.01
C SER A 163 2.56 3.11 -0.28
N MET A 164 2.54 4.40 0.00
CA MET A 164 3.58 5.13 0.75
C MET A 164 3.98 4.46 2.09
N GLY A 165 3.09 3.69 2.73
CA GLY A 165 3.41 3.00 3.99
C GLY A 165 4.61 2.06 3.88
N GLY A 166 4.87 1.49 2.70
CA GLY A 166 6.06 0.66 2.50
C GLY A 166 7.37 1.45 2.45
N LEU A 167 7.32 2.72 1.99
CA LEU A 167 8.47 3.64 2.09
C LEU A 167 8.75 3.98 3.55
N VAL A 168 7.70 4.23 4.35
CA VAL A 168 7.81 4.49 5.79
C VAL A 168 8.44 3.28 6.50
N ALA A 169 7.96 2.07 6.22
CA ALA A 169 8.48 0.85 6.82
C ALA A 169 9.93 0.57 6.43
N LEU A 170 10.26 0.66 5.14
CA LEU A 170 11.61 0.39 4.66
C LEU A 170 12.61 1.45 5.16
N ASN A 171 12.21 2.72 5.22
CA ASN A 171 13.04 3.78 5.78
C ASN A 171 13.31 3.57 7.28
N TYR A 172 12.30 3.16 8.06
CA TYR A 172 12.49 2.76 9.45
C TYR A 172 13.49 1.60 9.58
N ILE A 173 13.33 0.55 8.78
CA ILE A 173 14.20 -0.62 8.81
C ILE A 173 15.65 -0.24 8.52
N ASN A 174 15.88 0.57 7.48
CA ASN A 174 17.22 0.95 7.03
C ASN A 174 17.90 1.99 7.94
N ASN A 175 17.16 2.98 8.43
CA ASN A 175 17.76 4.20 8.99
C ASN A 175 17.49 4.40 10.49
N LEU A 176 16.63 3.60 11.11
CA LEU A 176 16.22 3.75 12.52
C LEU A 176 16.39 2.45 13.33
N ASP A 177 17.43 1.68 12.99
CA ASP A 177 17.81 0.43 13.69
C ASP A 177 16.66 -0.59 13.73
N GLY A 178 15.85 -0.63 12.67
CA GLY A 178 14.64 -1.45 12.60
C GLY A 178 14.89 -2.92 12.30
N VAL A 179 16.09 -3.30 11.83
CA VAL A 179 16.45 -4.69 11.46
C VAL A 179 16.23 -5.67 12.62
N LYS A 180 16.54 -5.26 13.85
CA LYS A 180 16.35 -6.09 15.05
C LYS A 180 14.89 -6.21 15.48
N ASN A 181 14.03 -5.30 15.03
CA ASN A 181 12.65 -5.16 15.48
C ASN A 181 11.62 -5.69 14.46
N VAL A 182 12.03 -5.94 13.23
CA VAL A 182 11.16 -6.39 12.14
C VAL A 182 11.59 -7.78 11.70
N ASN A 183 10.62 -8.66 11.48
CA ASN A 183 10.82 -9.98 10.90
C ASN A 183 10.49 -9.99 9.41
N ARG A 184 9.42 -9.29 9.01
CA ARG A 184 8.96 -9.20 7.61
C ARG A 184 8.48 -7.82 7.21
N LEU A 185 8.63 -7.57 5.92
CA LEU A 185 7.97 -6.48 5.21
C LEU A 185 7.16 -7.03 4.03
N ILE A 186 5.84 -6.83 4.04
CA ILE A 186 4.96 -7.10 2.90
C ILE A 186 4.44 -5.76 2.41
N ALA A 187 4.77 -5.38 1.18
CA ALA A 187 4.41 -4.08 0.60
C ALA A 187 3.44 -4.26 -0.58
N LEU A 188 2.32 -3.55 -0.54
CA LEU A 188 1.27 -3.57 -1.56
C LEU A 188 1.27 -2.26 -2.34
N GLY A 189 1.70 -2.29 -3.60
CA GLY A 189 1.71 -1.12 -4.49
C GLY A 189 2.57 0.04 -3.97
N THR A 190 3.67 -0.25 -3.26
CA THR A 190 4.52 0.81 -2.70
C THR A 190 5.39 1.46 -3.78
N PRO A 191 5.39 2.79 -3.93
CA PRO A 191 6.18 3.48 -4.97
C PRO A 191 7.66 3.61 -4.57
N PHE A 192 8.42 2.52 -4.53
CA PHE A 192 9.87 2.53 -4.22
C PHE A 192 10.69 3.39 -5.19
N GLY A 193 10.32 3.44 -6.46
CA GLY A 193 10.87 4.35 -7.48
C GLY A 193 10.15 5.70 -7.59
N GLY A 194 9.17 5.96 -6.73
CA GLY A 194 8.30 7.14 -6.78
C GLY A 194 7.09 6.96 -7.70
N SER A 195 6.44 8.06 -8.05
CA SER A 195 5.35 8.06 -9.04
C SER A 195 5.32 9.37 -9.82
N LYS A 196 5.05 9.31 -11.12
CA LYS A 196 4.88 10.50 -11.97
C LYS A 196 3.73 11.41 -11.51
N LEU A 197 2.79 10.90 -10.72
CA LEU A 197 1.73 11.69 -10.11
C LEU A 197 2.17 12.57 -8.93
N TRP A 198 3.45 12.53 -8.54
CA TRP A 198 3.98 13.34 -7.42
C TRP A 198 3.67 14.84 -7.56
N SER A 199 3.55 15.37 -8.78
CA SER A 199 3.26 16.79 -9.02
C SER A 199 1.88 17.24 -8.50
N PHE A 200 0.95 16.30 -8.28
CA PHE A 200 -0.37 16.55 -7.70
C PHE A 200 -0.41 16.32 -6.18
N SER A 201 0.72 15.91 -5.59
CA SER A 201 0.80 15.63 -4.16
C SER A 201 0.98 16.90 -3.32
N ILE A 202 0.66 16.78 -2.04
CA ILE A 202 0.62 17.82 -1.02
C ILE A 202 1.52 17.36 0.14
N GLY A 203 2.19 18.31 0.80
CA GLY A 203 3.05 18.03 1.93
C GLY A 203 4.46 17.59 1.53
N LYS A 204 5.30 17.32 2.53
CA LYS A 204 6.70 16.97 2.32
C LYS A 204 6.84 15.55 1.76
N CYS A 205 6.08 14.59 2.30
CA CYS A 205 6.06 13.20 1.83
C CYS A 205 5.71 13.07 0.34
N GLY A 206 4.81 13.90 -0.17
CA GLY A 206 4.46 13.94 -1.60
C GLY A 206 5.66 14.27 -2.49
N LYS A 207 6.46 15.27 -2.09
CA LYS A 207 7.71 15.65 -2.79
C LYS A 207 8.77 14.55 -2.72
N GLU A 208 8.82 13.81 -1.62
CA GLU A 208 9.74 12.67 -1.46
C GLU A 208 9.39 11.50 -2.38
N MET A 209 8.11 11.35 -2.78
CA MET A 209 7.68 10.36 -3.77
C MET A 209 7.89 10.80 -5.23
N LYS A 210 8.53 11.94 -5.48
CA LYS A 210 9.00 12.31 -6.81
C LYS A 210 10.05 11.28 -7.27
N PRO A 211 9.93 10.73 -8.49
CA PRO A 211 10.96 9.85 -9.04
C PRO A 211 12.34 10.52 -8.96
N TRP A 212 13.32 9.76 -8.45
CA TRP A 212 14.70 10.24 -8.24
C TRP A 212 14.85 11.39 -7.24
N SER A 213 13.91 11.54 -6.30
CA SER A 213 14.09 12.45 -5.16
C SER A 213 15.32 12.05 -4.34
N GLU A 214 15.88 13.01 -3.60
CA GLU A 214 16.99 12.73 -2.68
C GLU A 214 16.63 11.71 -1.58
N PHE A 215 15.35 11.63 -1.22
CA PHE A 215 14.85 10.60 -0.31
C PHE A 215 14.94 9.20 -0.96
N LEU A 216 14.37 9.02 -2.16
CA LEU A 216 14.35 7.70 -2.82
C LEU A 216 15.74 7.24 -3.26
N LYS A 217 16.64 8.14 -3.64
CA LYS A 217 18.04 7.80 -3.92
C LYS A 217 18.78 7.22 -2.70
N LYS A 218 18.38 7.63 -1.49
CA LYS A 218 18.95 7.15 -0.22
C LYS A 218 18.24 5.92 0.31
N LEU A 219 17.08 5.56 -0.25
CA LEU A 219 16.34 4.39 0.16
C LEU A 219 17.05 3.14 -0.38
N SER A 220 17.69 2.38 0.51
CA SER A 220 18.38 1.15 0.15
C SER A 220 17.43 -0.04 -0.01
N VAL A 221 17.92 -1.09 -0.65
CA VAL A 221 17.27 -2.42 -0.68
C VAL A 221 17.00 -2.95 0.74
N PRO A 222 16.09 -3.92 0.92
CA PRO A 222 15.85 -4.54 2.21
C PRO A 222 17.14 -5.12 2.80
N PRO A 223 17.44 -4.88 4.09
CA PRO A 223 18.61 -5.46 4.73
C PRO A 223 18.52 -6.99 4.81
N ALA A 224 19.67 -7.64 4.80
CA ALA A 224 19.76 -9.08 4.98
C ALA A 224 19.03 -9.54 6.25
N GLY A 225 18.30 -10.64 6.16
CA GLY A 225 17.52 -11.20 7.27
C GLY A 225 16.10 -10.66 7.41
N ILE A 226 15.71 -9.63 6.65
CA ILE A 226 14.31 -9.18 6.54
C ILE A 226 13.66 -9.79 5.31
N LYS A 227 12.75 -10.75 5.52
CA LYS A 227 11.96 -11.31 4.42
C LYS A 227 11.06 -10.22 3.86
N THR A 228 11.22 -9.93 2.58
CA THR A 228 10.50 -8.84 1.93
C THR A 228 9.73 -9.35 0.73
N THR A 229 8.41 -9.17 0.76
CA THR A 229 7.52 -9.42 -0.39
C THR A 229 6.97 -8.09 -0.88
N VAL A 230 6.98 -7.90 -2.19
CA VAL A 230 6.39 -6.74 -2.86
C VAL A 230 5.33 -7.25 -3.83
N ILE A 231 4.07 -6.88 -3.59
CA ILE A 231 2.96 -7.20 -4.47
C ILE A 231 2.57 -5.91 -5.20
N TYR A 232 2.73 -5.92 -6.53
CA TYR A 232 2.46 -4.77 -7.38
C TYR A 232 1.58 -5.18 -8.56
N THR A 233 0.90 -4.23 -9.19
CA THR A 233 -0.08 -4.52 -10.24
C THR A 233 0.18 -3.73 -11.50
N THR A 234 0.01 -4.36 -12.66
CA THR A 234 0.15 -3.68 -13.96
C THR A 234 -0.92 -2.64 -14.21
N PHE A 235 -2.03 -2.70 -13.48
CA PHE A 235 -3.18 -1.81 -13.63
C PHE A 235 -3.19 -0.67 -12.60
N ASP A 236 -2.07 -0.44 -11.92
CA ASP A 236 -1.92 0.60 -10.90
C ASP A 236 -2.06 2.01 -11.53
N GLU A 237 -3.06 2.75 -11.08
CA GLU A 237 -3.33 4.12 -11.50
C GLU A 237 -2.72 5.20 -10.60
N MET A 238 -2.01 4.81 -9.53
CA MET A 238 -1.40 5.73 -8.56
C MET A 238 0.12 5.68 -8.58
N VAL A 239 0.71 4.52 -8.82
CA VAL A 239 2.15 4.33 -9.04
C VAL A 239 2.39 4.20 -10.53
N ILE A 240 2.82 5.29 -11.16
CA ILE A 240 3.02 5.36 -12.61
C ILE A 240 4.48 5.74 -12.90
N PRO A 241 5.22 4.95 -13.68
CA PRO A 241 4.89 3.60 -14.17
C PRO A 241 4.85 2.57 -13.02
N TYR A 242 4.09 1.49 -13.17
CA TYR A 242 3.84 0.51 -12.09
C TYR A 242 5.12 -0.23 -11.66
N GLU A 243 6.13 -0.29 -12.54
CA GLU A 243 7.44 -0.87 -12.29
C GLU A 243 8.21 -0.15 -11.19
N PHE A 244 7.86 1.11 -10.89
CA PHE A 244 8.38 1.82 -9.72
C PHE A 244 7.92 1.19 -8.41
N SER A 245 6.99 0.23 -8.43
CA SER A 245 6.69 -0.58 -7.27
C SER A 245 7.66 -1.75 -7.05
N LYS A 246 8.52 -2.10 -8.01
CA LYS A 246 9.48 -3.20 -7.82
C LYS A 246 10.56 -2.78 -6.83
N LEU A 247 11.06 -3.73 -6.06
CA LEU A 247 12.17 -3.53 -5.13
C LEU A 247 13.23 -4.61 -5.30
N GLU A 248 14.46 -4.21 -5.58
CA GLU A 248 15.58 -5.14 -5.63
C GLU A 248 15.79 -5.82 -4.27
N GLY A 249 16.15 -7.12 -4.30
CA GLY A 249 16.33 -7.93 -3.08
C GLY A 249 15.02 -8.41 -2.43
N ALA A 250 13.85 -8.06 -2.98
CA ALA A 250 12.55 -8.56 -2.52
C ALA A 250 11.98 -9.67 -3.43
N ASN A 251 11.06 -10.47 -2.89
CA ASN A 251 10.18 -11.32 -3.67
C ASN A 251 9.10 -10.46 -4.35
N ASN A 252 9.27 -10.18 -5.65
CA ASN A 252 8.40 -9.29 -6.41
C ASN A 252 7.30 -10.09 -7.12
N ILE A 253 6.05 -9.90 -6.69
CA ILE A 253 4.86 -10.60 -7.19
C ILE A 253 4.02 -9.63 -8.03
N ARG A 254 3.87 -9.96 -9.32
CA ARG A 254 3.10 -9.17 -10.29
C ARG A 254 1.64 -9.62 -10.34
N MET A 255 0.74 -8.67 -10.16
CA MET A 255 -0.70 -8.81 -10.35
C MET A 255 -1.14 -8.10 -11.64
N ASN A 256 -2.32 -8.46 -12.14
CA ASN A 256 -2.88 -7.86 -13.36
C ASN A 256 -4.35 -7.48 -13.15
N TYR A 257 -4.77 -6.39 -13.79
CA TYR A 257 -6.17 -5.91 -13.79
C TYR A 257 -6.76 -5.58 -12.42
N ILE A 258 -5.90 -5.32 -11.43
CA ILE A 258 -6.28 -4.84 -10.09
C ILE A 258 -5.75 -3.42 -9.97
N GLY A 259 -6.57 -2.44 -9.59
CA GLY A 259 -6.09 -1.08 -9.36
C GLY A 259 -5.39 -0.92 -8.01
N HIS A 260 -4.96 0.29 -7.70
CA HIS A 260 -4.08 0.55 -6.56
C HIS A 260 -4.75 0.29 -5.20
N VAL A 261 -6.01 0.71 -5.05
CA VAL A 261 -6.82 0.46 -3.85
C VAL A 261 -7.32 -0.99 -3.86
N GLY A 262 -7.60 -1.56 -5.03
CA GLY A 262 -8.00 -2.95 -5.20
C GLY A 262 -7.03 -3.96 -4.56
N LEU A 263 -5.74 -3.63 -4.42
CA LEU A 263 -4.76 -4.45 -3.70
C LEU A 263 -5.16 -4.77 -2.24
N LEU A 264 -5.97 -3.92 -1.60
CA LEU A 264 -6.45 -4.17 -0.24
C LEU A 264 -7.67 -5.11 -0.18
N PHE A 265 -8.39 -5.25 -1.29
CA PHE A 265 -9.67 -5.95 -1.36
C PHE A 265 -9.62 -7.23 -2.18
N ASP A 266 -8.68 -7.38 -3.11
CA ASP A 266 -8.61 -8.53 -3.99
C ASP A 266 -8.24 -9.82 -3.22
N SER A 267 -8.89 -10.92 -3.54
CA SER A 267 -8.71 -12.20 -2.85
C SER A 267 -7.35 -12.83 -3.11
N LYS A 268 -6.88 -12.79 -4.37
CA LYS A 268 -5.57 -13.34 -4.77
C LYS A 268 -4.43 -12.52 -4.18
N VAL A 269 -4.59 -11.20 -4.07
CA VAL A 269 -3.60 -10.36 -3.37
C VAL A 269 -3.49 -10.80 -1.91
N TYR A 270 -4.62 -11.04 -1.25
CA TYR A 270 -4.61 -11.51 0.14
C TYR A 270 -4.02 -12.92 0.29
N GLU A 271 -4.26 -13.84 -0.65
CA GLU A 271 -3.60 -15.16 -0.66
C GLU A 271 -2.07 -15.00 -0.67
N ASN A 272 -1.53 -14.15 -1.53
CA ASN A 272 -0.08 -13.85 -1.56
C ASN A 272 0.42 -13.19 -0.27
N VAL A 273 -0.38 -12.34 0.37
CA VAL A 273 -0.07 -11.78 1.70
C VAL A 273 0.03 -12.89 2.74
N ARG A 274 -0.96 -13.79 2.79
CA ARG A 274 -1.00 -14.90 3.76
C ARG A 274 0.16 -15.87 3.54
N GLU A 275 0.43 -16.26 2.31
CA GLU A 275 1.57 -17.12 1.98
C GLU A 275 2.90 -16.46 2.37
N SER A 276 3.03 -15.15 2.15
CA SER A 276 4.21 -14.39 2.60
C SER A 276 4.34 -14.38 4.12
N LEU A 277 3.24 -14.49 4.87
CA LEU A 277 3.23 -14.65 6.33
C LEU A 277 3.66 -16.05 6.81
N GLU A 278 3.73 -17.03 5.91
CA GLU A 278 4.13 -18.42 6.21
C GLU A 278 5.56 -18.75 5.74
N LEU A 279 6.19 -17.88 4.94
CA LEU A 279 7.56 -18.08 4.47
C LEU A 279 8.57 -18.14 5.65
N ASN A 280 9.27 -19.27 5.75
CA ASN A 280 10.34 -19.54 6.73
C ASN A 280 11.67 -18.88 6.40
#